data_AF-X1SYP2-F1
#
_entry.id   AF-X1SYP2-F1
#
_cell.length_a   1.000
_cell.length_b   1.000
_cell.length_c   1.000
_cell.angle_alpha   90.00
_cell.angle_beta   90.00
_cell.angle_gamma   90.00
#
_symmetry.space_group_name_H-M   'P 1'
#
loop_
_entity.id
_entity.type
_entity.pdbx_description
1 polymer ?
#
loop_
_entity_poly.entity_id
_entity_poly.type
_entity_poly.pdbx_seq_one_letter_code
_entity_poly.pdbx_strand_id
1 'polypeptide(L)'
;MNFTANDEEMYDAILFTLGTTNGKFVCSSTPWSTDHLFYRIFNHPDYSDFAKSHITWKDATEPKGPLKKQILEKIRRQLKGDPWRWHREMEAEWAEDESRYFPQELITKCINGTLTYSSFIDRLSGRFCVGVDLGKKRDHSAVAVVQLLNNGQVRLIHLHRFKLGTPYASVIGYIKALTDRYLTVEAIYVDQTGIGEYVTEDMTTVVSNTRGVVLTS
;
A
#
# COMPACT_ATOMS: atom_id res chain seq x y z
N MET A 1 -8.09 6.61 1.20
CA MET A 1 -7.99 5.14 1.34
C MET A 1 -9.27 4.72 2.03
N ASN A 2 -10.12 3.93 1.38
CA ASN A 2 -11.44 3.52 1.89
C ASN A 2 -11.28 2.20 2.63
N PHE A 3 -10.51 2.20 3.70
CA PHE A 3 -10.28 1.02 4.52
C PHE A 3 -10.64 1.35 5.97
N THR A 4 -11.50 0.53 6.57
CA THR A 4 -11.84 0.62 7.98
C THR A 4 -10.96 -0.39 8.72
N ALA A 5 -9.92 0.11 9.37
CA ALA A 5 -9.09 -0.72 10.25
C ALA A 5 -9.92 -1.22 11.43
N ASN A 6 -9.60 -2.43 11.91
CA ASN A 6 -10.23 -3.08 13.07
C ASN A 6 -11.77 -3.12 12.97
N ASP A 7 -12.29 -3.49 11.80
CA ASP A 7 -13.73 -3.57 11.52
C ASP A 7 -14.47 -4.58 12.41
N GLU A 8 -13.81 -5.67 12.81
CA GLU A 8 -14.29 -6.62 13.82
C GLU A 8 -14.50 -5.97 15.19
N GLU A 9 -13.46 -5.30 15.73
CA GLU A 9 -13.56 -4.64 17.04
C GLU A 9 -14.65 -3.56 17.04
N MET A 10 -14.75 -2.81 15.93
CA MET A 10 -15.81 -1.83 15.73
C MET A 10 -17.20 -2.49 15.75
N TYR A 11 -17.37 -3.62 15.06
CA TYR A 11 -18.64 -4.32 15.03
C TYR A 11 -19.01 -4.94 16.36
N ASP A 12 -18.06 -5.56 17.07
CA ASP A 12 -18.28 -6.09 18.41
C ASP A 12 -18.75 -4.99 19.37
N ALA A 13 -18.13 -3.81 19.31
CA ALA A 13 -18.54 -2.67 20.12
C ALA A 13 -19.98 -2.20 19.82
N ILE A 14 -20.39 -2.27 18.54
CA ILE A 14 -21.72 -1.87 18.09
C ILE A 14 -22.78 -2.95 18.38
N LEU A 15 -22.42 -4.23 18.26
CA LEU A 15 -23.33 -5.37 18.33
C LEU A 15 -24.11 -5.40 19.64
N PHE A 16 -23.41 -5.26 20.77
CA PHE A 16 -24.04 -5.29 22.10
C PHE A 16 -24.95 -4.09 22.36
N THR A 17 -24.59 -2.91 21.84
CA THR A 17 -25.38 -1.68 22.02
C THR A 17 -26.65 -1.69 21.18
N LEU A 18 -26.58 -2.20 19.95
CA LEU A 18 -27.76 -2.41 19.10
C LEU A 18 -28.67 -3.50 19.66
N GLY A 19 -28.11 -4.61 20.15
CA GLY A 19 -28.88 -5.71 20.75
C GLY A 19 -29.70 -5.25 21.96
N THR A 20 -29.19 -4.32 22.76
CA THR A 20 -29.90 -3.79 23.94
C THR A 20 -31.07 -2.88 23.56
N THR A 21 -30.99 -2.18 22.43
CA THR A 21 -31.96 -1.15 22.02
C THR A 21 -32.88 -1.59 20.89
N ASN A 22 -32.72 -2.83 20.40
CA ASN A 22 -33.34 -3.31 19.17
C ASN A 22 -33.05 -2.38 17.97
N GLY A 23 -31.82 -1.87 17.92
CA GLY A 23 -31.34 -0.97 16.87
C GLY A 23 -31.08 -1.70 15.55
N LYS A 24 -30.98 -0.94 14.46
CA LYS A 24 -30.67 -1.48 13.12
C LYS A 24 -29.25 -1.12 12.71
N PHE A 25 -28.48 -2.11 12.27
CA PHE A 25 -27.21 -1.88 11.60
C PHE A 25 -27.41 -1.84 10.08
N VAL A 26 -26.94 -0.77 9.44
CA VAL A 26 -26.93 -0.66 7.98
C VAL A 26 -25.51 -0.30 7.56
N CYS A 27 -24.91 -1.15 6.73
CA CYS A 27 -23.57 -0.94 6.18
C CYS A 27 -23.61 -0.95 4.65
N SER A 28 -22.82 -0.06 4.04
CA SER A 28 -22.56 -0.05 2.60
C SER A 28 -21.06 0.08 2.36
N SER A 29 -20.56 -0.65 1.38
CA SER A 29 -19.15 -0.61 0.97
C SER A 29 -19.04 -0.97 -0.50
N THR A 30 -17.98 -0.52 -1.15
CA THR A 30 -17.47 -1.21 -2.34
C THR A 30 -16.66 -2.42 -1.87
N PRO A 31 -16.77 -3.60 -2.50
CA PRO A 31 -15.93 -4.75 -2.20
C PRO A 31 -14.45 -4.38 -2.20
N TRP A 32 -13.58 -5.05 -1.43
CA TRP A 32 -12.14 -4.73 -1.44
C TRP A 32 -11.26 -5.97 -1.31
N SER A 33 -11.25 -6.61 -0.15
CA SER A 33 -10.69 -7.94 0.07
C SER A 33 -11.78 -8.86 0.65
N THR A 34 -11.47 -10.15 0.71
CA THR A 34 -12.33 -11.17 1.31
C THR A 34 -12.09 -11.33 2.82
N ASP A 35 -10.95 -10.86 3.33
CA ASP A 35 -10.60 -10.88 4.76
C ASP A 35 -11.10 -9.63 5.52
N HIS A 36 -12.41 -9.34 5.44
CA HIS A 36 -13.06 -8.26 6.20
C HIS A 36 -14.49 -8.61 6.59
N LEU A 37 -15.01 -7.92 7.60
CA LEU A 37 -16.35 -8.11 8.13
C LEU A 37 -17.43 -7.94 7.06
N PHE A 38 -17.32 -6.92 6.20
CA PHE A 38 -18.33 -6.68 5.16
C PHE A 38 -18.44 -7.87 4.18
N TYR A 39 -17.32 -8.52 3.85
CA TYR A 39 -17.33 -9.75 3.04
C TYR A 39 -18.04 -10.89 3.77
N ARG A 40 -17.75 -11.08 5.07
CA ARG A 40 -18.41 -12.11 5.88
C ARG A 40 -19.90 -11.86 6.07
N ILE A 41 -20.31 -10.61 6.32
CA ILE A 41 -21.73 -10.22 6.34
C ILE A 41 -22.42 -10.66 5.05
N PHE A 42 -21.77 -10.43 3.91
CA PHE A 42 -22.37 -10.75 2.62
C PHE A 42 -22.35 -12.25 2.27
N ASN A 43 -21.31 -12.99 2.66
CA ASN A 43 -21.07 -14.35 2.15
C ASN A 43 -21.15 -15.48 3.20
N HIS A 44 -20.94 -15.19 4.48
CA HIS A 44 -20.86 -16.22 5.52
C HIS A 44 -22.26 -16.59 6.06
N PRO A 45 -22.55 -17.89 6.31
CA PRO A 45 -23.86 -18.35 6.79
C PRO A 45 -24.32 -17.72 8.11
N ASP A 46 -23.38 -17.43 9.02
CA ASP A 46 -23.68 -16.83 10.33
C ASP A 46 -24.29 -15.42 10.25
N TYR A 47 -24.20 -14.76 9.09
CA TYR A 47 -24.78 -13.45 8.82
C TYR A 47 -25.97 -13.54 7.84
N SER A 48 -26.70 -14.65 7.86
CA SER A 48 -27.86 -14.90 6.99
C SER A 48 -29.10 -14.08 7.36
N ASP A 49 -29.12 -13.50 8.56
CA ASP A 49 -30.13 -12.57 9.05
C ASP A 49 -30.04 -11.17 8.38
N PHE A 50 -28.90 -10.84 7.79
CA PHE A 50 -28.73 -9.60 7.04
C PHE A 50 -29.51 -9.62 5.72
N ALA A 51 -30.30 -8.57 5.49
CA ALA A 51 -30.78 -8.25 4.15
C ALA A 51 -29.60 -7.77 3.29
N LYS A 52 -29.38 -8.43 2.15
CA LYS A 52 -28.24 -8.18 1.26
C LYS A 52 -28.73 -7.54 -0.03
N SER A 53 -28.04 -6.49 -0.47
CA SER A 53 -28.31 -5.81 -1.74
C SER A 53 -27.02 -5.62 -2.50
N HIS A 54 -26.99 -6.06 -3.75
CA HIS A 54 -25.89 -5.82 -4.70
C HIS A 54 -26.39 -4.85 -5.76
N ILE A 55 -25.83 -3.64 -5.78
CA ILE A 55 -26.25 -2.56 -6.69
C ILE A 55 -25.05 -2.16 -7.53
N THR A 56 -25.16 -2.32 -8.84
CA THR A 56 -24.11 -1.97 -9.78
C THR A 56 -24.33 -0.58 -10.39
N TRP A 57 -23.36 -0.11 -11.16
CA TRP A 57 -23.52 1.10 -11.97
C TRP A 57 -24.72 1.00 -12.94
N LYS A 58 -25.08 -0.21 -13.41
CA LYS A 58 -26.19 -0.43 -14.36
C LYS A 58 -27.53 -0.09 -13.71
N ASP A 59 -27.70 -0.49 -12.45
CA ASP A 59 -28.91 -0.23 -11.66
C ASP A 59 -29.00 1.24 -11.25
N ALA A 60 -27.85 1.87 -10.99
CA ALA A 60 -27.77 3.28 -10.64
C ALA A 60 -27.88 4.24 -11.83
N THR A 61 -27.79 3.76 -13.08
CA THR A 61 -27.77 4.64 -14.27
C THR A 61 -29.16 5.17 -14.63
N GLU A 62 -29.21 6.41 -15.10
CA GLU A 62 -30.43 7.04 -15.59
C GLU A 62 -31.07 6.25 -16.76
N PRO A 63 -32.42 6.23 -16.87
CA PRO A 63 -33.37 7.06 -16.13
C PRO A 63 -33.80 6.50 -14.76
N LYS A 64 -33.44 5.26 -14.44
CA LYS A 64 -33.95 4.55 -13.25
C LYS A 64 -33.16 4.86 -11.98
N GLY A 65 -31.92 5.32 -12.11
CA GLY A 65 -31.09 5.72 -10.98
C GLY A 65 -30.44 7.11 -11.13
N PRO A 66 -29.70 7.55 -10.09
CA PRO A 66 -29.17 8.90 -10.00
C PRO A 66 -27.90 9.14 -10.85
N LEU A 67 -27.23 8.09 -11.32
CA LEU A 67 -25.98 8.18 -12.08
C LEU A 67 -26.23 8.65 -13.52
N LYS A 68 -25.73 9.85 -13.83
CA LYS A 68 -25.85 10.45 -15.17
C LYS A 68 -24.91 9.77 -16.16
N LYS A 69 -25.37 9.55 -17.40
CA LYS A 69 -24.56 8.93 -18.47
C LYS A 69 -23.27 9.69 -18.73
N GLN A 70 -23.30 11.03 -18.68
CA GLN A 70 -22.10 11.86 -18.85
C GLN A 70 -21.05 11.64 -17.75
N ILE A 71 -21.48 11.40 -16.51
CA ILE A 71 -20.58 11.09 -15.39
C ILE A 71 -20.03 9.68 -15.54
N LEU A 72 -20.87 8.71 -15.93
CA LEU A 72 -20.43 7.35 -16.23
C LEU A 72 -19.32 7.33 -17.31
N GLU A 73 -19.47 8.09 -18.39
CA GLU A 73 -18.43 8.22 -19.43
C GLU A 73 -17.14 8.88 -18.93
N LYS A 74 -17.25 9.83 -18.00
CA LYS A 74 -16.07 10.39 -17.31
C LYS A 74 -15.35 9.32 -16.49
N ILE A 75 -16.09 8.53 -15.69
CA ILE A 75 -15.52 7.46 -14.87
C ILE A 75 -14.85 6.39 -15.75
N ARG A 76 -15.51 5.96 -16.84
CA ARG A 76 -14.93 5.02 -17.81
C ARG A 76 -13.58 5.48 -18.35
N ARG A 77 -13.46 6.76 -18.72
CA ARG A 77 -12.19 7.32 -19.21
C ARG A 77 -11.12 7.35 -18.12
N GLN A 78 -11.49 7.68 -16.88
CA GLN A 78 -10.55 7.73 -15.75
C GLN A 78 -10.06 6.34 -15.33
N LEU A 79 -10.90 5.32 -15.42
CA LEU A 79 -10.58 3.94 -15.01
C LEU A 79 -10.09 3.05 -16.16
N LYS A 80 -9.90 3.58 -17.37
CA LYS A 80 -9.49 2.81 -18.55
C LYS A 80 -8.21 1.99 -18.35
N GLY A 81 -7.28 2.49 -17.52
CA GLY A 81 -6.02 1.83 -17.20
C GLY A 81 -6.06 0.94 -15.95
N ASP A 82 -7.23 0.81 -15.30
CA ASP A 82 -7.40 0.05 -14.05
C ASP A 82 -8.72 -0.75 -14.10
N PRO A 83 -8.78 -1.84 -14.90
CA PRO A 83 -9.98 -2.66 -15.04
C PRO A 83 -10.45 -3.24 -13.70
N TRP A 84 -9.52 -3.61 -12.82
CA TRP A 84 -9.84 -4.17 -11.51
C TRP A 84 -10.55 -3.18 -10.61
N ARG A 85 -10.15 -1.90 -10.65
CA ARG A 85 -10.90 -0.85 -9.96
C ARG A 85 -12.28 -0.60 -10.58
N TRP A 86 -12.45 -0.81 -11.89
CA TRP A 86 -13.80 -0.79 -12.48
C TRP A 86 -14.66 -1.92 -11.91
N HIS A 87 -14.19 -3.17 -11.91
CA HIS A 87 -14.93 -4.30 -11.35
C HIS A 87 -15.32 -4.04 -9.89
N ARG A 88 -14.38 -3.55 -9.09
CA ARG A 88 -14.59 -3.28 -7.68
C ARG A 88 -15.56 -2.12 -7.40
N GLU A 89 -15.33 -0.96 -8.00
CA GLU A 89 -16.08 0.26 -7.65
C GLU A 89 -17.38 0.40 -8.46
N MET A 90 -17.47 -0.21 -9.65
CA MET A 90 -18.60 -0.03 -10.58
C MET A 90 -19.46 -1.30 -10.70
N GLU A 91 -18.86 -2.47 -10.89
CA GLU A 91 -19.61 -3.74 -10.91
C GLU A 91 -19.88 -4.28 -9.48
N ALA A 92 -19.30 -3.64 -8.46
CA ALA A 92 -19.41 -4.05 -7.06
C ALA A 92 -19.02 -5.52 -6.86
N GLU A 93 -17.90 -5.95 -7.46
CA GLU A 93 -17.38 -7.31 -7.36
C GLU A 93 -16.12 -7.36 -6.47
N TRP A 94 -15.96 -8.45 -5.70
CA TRP A 94 -14.67 -8.77 -5.07
C TRP A 94 -13.69 -9.22 -6.15
N ALA A 95 -13.04 -8.25 -6.78
CA ALA A 95 -12.05 -8.46 -7.80
C ALA A 95 -10.66 -8.16 -7.24
N GLU A 96 -9.86 -9.21 -7.03
CA GLU A 96 -8.44 -9.08 -6.74
C GLU A 96 -7.68 -8.82 -8.04
N ASP A 97 -6.66 -7.97 -7.95
CA ASP A 97 -5.78 -7.69 -9.07
C ASP A 97 -4.77 -8.84 -9.19
N GLU A 98 -5.02 -9.75 -10.14
CA GLU A 98 -4.18 -10.94 -10.40
C GLU A 98 -2.72 -10.58 -10.72
N SER A 99 -2.43 -9.32 -11.07
CA SER A 99 -1.06 -8.84 -11.35
C SER A 99 -0.28 -8.42 -10.09
N ARG A 100 -0.89 -8.47 -8.89
CA ARG A 100 -0.21 -8.08 -7.65
C ARG A 100 0.75 -9.15 -7.18
N TYR A 101 1.98 -8.71 -6.87
CA TYR A 101 2.99 -9.57 -6.25
C TYR A 101 2.62 -9.99 -4.82
N PHE A 102 1.86 -9.15 -4.08
CA PHE A 102 1.42 -9.44 -2.72
C PHE A 102 -0.11 -9.48 -2.62
N PRO A 103 -0.69 -10.46 -1.90
CA PRO A 103 -2.10 -10.50 -1.56
C PRO A 103 -2.57 -9.21 -0.87
N GLN A 104 -3.82 -8.83 -1.12
CA GLN A 104 -4.39 -7.59 -0.59
C GLN A 104 -4.42 -7.56 0.94
N GLU A 105 -4.67 -8.70 1.55
CA GLU A 105 -4.66 -8.89 3.00
C GLU A 105 -3.29 -8.54 3.62
N LEU A 106 -2.20 -9.02 3.02
CA LEU A 106 -0.84 -8.73 3.50
C LEU A 106 -0.53 -7.24 3.42
N ILE A 107 -0.98 -6.58 2.34
CA ILE A 107 -0.82 -5.13 2.18
C ILE A 107 -1.62 -4.42 3.28
N THR A 108 -2.87 -4.80 3.50
CA THR A 108 -3.75 -4.18 4.50
C THR A 108 -3.18 -4.27 5.90
N LYS A 109 -2.63 -5.43 6.31
CA LYS A 109 -1.97 -5.62 7.62
C LYS A 109 -0.75 -4.72 7.83
N CYS A 110 -0.15 -4.21 6.76
CA CYS A 110 1.00 -3.30 6.82
C CYS A 110 0.60 -1.81 6.85
N ILE A 111 -0.69 -1.47 6.70
CA ILE A 111 -1.14 -0.08 6.67
C ILE A 111 -1.08 0.50 8.09
N ASN A 112 -0.23 1.51 8.28
CA ASN A 112 -0.18 2.29 9.51
C ASN A 112 -0.54 3.75 9.21
N GLY A 113 -1.76 4.17 9.58
CA GLY A 113 -2.25 5.53 9.37
C GLY A 113 -1.55 6.61 10.22
N THR A 114 -0.75 6.19 11.21
CA THR A 114 0.04 7.08 12.08
C THR A 114 1.53 7.08 11.74
N LEU A 115 1.90 6.45 10.62
CA LEU A 115 3.29 6.38 10.18
C LEU A 115 3.85 7.79 9.96
N THR A 116 4.95 8.09 10.64
CA THR A 116 5.72 9.32 10.46
C THR A 116 7.15 8.95 10.10
N TYR A 117 7.74 9.68 9.16
CA TYR A 117 9.12 9.48 8.76
C TYR A 117 10.06 10.25 9.66
N SER A 118 11.18 9.62 10.00
CA SER A 118 12.34 10.29 10.57
C SER A 118 12.93 11.27 9.56
N SER A 119 13.35 12.42 10.07
CA SER A 119 14.02 13.44 9.29
C SER A 119 15.41 12.96 8.85
N PHE A 120 15.88 13.45 7.71
CA PHE A 120 17.21 13.12 7.19
C PHE A 120 18.35 13.51 8.15
N ILE A 121 18.12 14.47 9.04
CA ILE A 121 19.12 14.94 10.02
C ILE A 121 19.10 14.15 11.33
N ASP A 122 18.12 13.28 11.53
CA ASP A 122 17.97 12.53 12.77
C ASP A 122 19.11 11.52 12.94
N ARG A 123 19.52 11.31 14.19
CA ARG A 123 20.47 10.27 14.57
C ARG A 123 19.70 9.15 15.26
N LEU A 124 19.68 7.98 14.62
CA LEU A 124 18.84 6.86 15.05
C LEU A 124 19.70 5.70 15.56
N SER A 125 19.20 5.03 16.60
CA SER A 125 19.78 3.81 17.14
C SER A 125 18.82 2.63 16.91
N GLY A 126 19.39 1.46 16.63
CA GLY A 126 18.63 0.28 16.23
C GLY A 126 19.29 -0.44 15.06
N ARG A 127 18.57 -1.43 14.53
CA ARG A 127 19.00 -2.26 13.40
C ARG A 127 18.26 -1.79 12.15
N PHE A 128 18.99 -1.38 11.12
CA PHE A 128 18.38 -0.80 9.92
C PHE A 128 18.81 -1.53 8.65
N CYS A 129 17.90 -1.58 7.68
CA CYS A 129 18.20 -1.95 6.30
C CYS A 129 17.76 -0.84 5.37
N VAL A 130 18.45 -0.70 4.24
CA VAL A 130 18.14 0.29 3.21
C VAL A 130 17.80 -0.44 1.92
N GLY A 131 16.72 -0.03 1.26
CA GLY A 131 16.38 -0.41 -0.11
C GLY A 131 16.58 0.77 -1.04
N VAL A 132 17.18 0.52 -2.20
CA VAL A 132 17.51 1.54 -3.21
C VAL A 132 17.02 1.08 -4.58
N ASP A 133 16.20 1.91 -5.21
CA ASP A 133 15.76 1.76 -6.59
C ASP A 133 16.31 2.95 -7.41
N LEU A 134 16.91 2.65 -8.56
CA LEU A 134 17.72 3.59 -9.35
C LEU A 134 17.02 3.99 -10.65
N GLY A 135 16.22 5.04 -10.57
CA GLY A 135 15.73 5.80 -11.74
C GLY A 135 16.58 7.03 -12.06
N LYS A 136 16.48 7.56 -13.29
CA LYS A 136 17.14 8.83 -13.66
C LYS A 136 16.32 9.68 -14.63
N LYS A 137 16.06 9.18 -15.83
CA LYS A 137 15.46 9.99 -16.92
C LYS A 137 13.94 9.94 -16.93
N ARG A 138 13.37 8.74 -16.82
CA ARG A 138 11.92 8.50 -16.86
C ARG A 138 11.37 8.29 -15.46
N ASP A 139 12.03 7.42 -14.71
CA ASP A 139 11.70 7.10 -13.33
C ASP A 139 12.63 7.80 -12.35
N HIS A 140 12.16 7.97 -11.12
CA HIS A 140 12.91 8.61 -10.05
C HIS A 140 13.76 7.57 -9.32
N SER A 141 14.95 7.96 -8.86
CA SER A 141 15.61 7.17 -7.80
C SER A 141 14.81 7.28 -6.50
N ALA A 142 14.74 6.19 -5.74
CA ALA A 142 14.10 6.14 -4.44
C ALA A 142 14.97 5.40 -3.42
N VAL A 143 14.96 5.90 -2.19
CA VAL A 143 15.65 5.29 -1.04
C VAL A 143 14.63 5.10 0.08
N ALA A 144 14.51 3.87 0.55
CA ALA A 144 13.68 3.50 1.68
C ALA A 144 14.56 2.93 2.80
N VAL A 145 14.34 3.35 4.05
CA VAL A 145 15.02 2.80 5.21
C VAL A 145 14.00 2.17 6.12
N VAL A 146 14.26 0.93 6.52
CA VAL A 146 13.44 0.18 7.45
C VAL A 146 14.19 -0.10 8.73
N GLN A 147 13.48 -0.08 9.85
CA GLN A 147 13.95 -0.55 11.14
C GLN A 147 13.49 -1.99 11.35
N LEU A 148 14.43 -2.86 11.73
CA LEU A 148 14.17 -4.25 12.11
C LEU A 148 13.93 -4.29 13.63
N LEU A 149 12.71 -4.61 14.04
CA LEU A 149 12.33 -4.72 15.44
C LEU A 149 12.62 -6.12 15.98
N ASN A 150 12.86 -6.23 17.29
CA ASN A 150 13.21 -7.50 17.93
C ASN A 150 12.10 -8.56 17.87
N ASN A 151 10.85 -8.13 17.66
CA ASN A 151 9.69 -9.02 17.48
C ASN A 151 9.52 -9.50 16.02
N GLY A 152 10.48 -9.23 15.14
CA GLY A 152 10.43 -9.60 13.72
C GLY A 152 9.67 -8.63 12.83
N GLN A 153 9.04 -7.58 13.38
CA GLN A 153 8.38 -6.56 12.57
C GLN A 153 9.40 -5.67 11.85
N VAL A 154 9.05 -5.27 10.62
CA VAL A 154 9.84 -4.35 9.80
C VAL A 154 9.04 -3.06 9.63
N ARG A 155 9.63 -1.93 10.01
CA ARG A 155 8.96 -0.63 9.96
C ARG A 155 9.67 0.32 9.02
N LEU A 156 8.97 0.88 8.04
CA LEU A 156 9.49 1.97 7.22
C LEU A 156 9.67 3.22 8.08
N ILE A 157 10.90 3.72 8.20
CA ILE A 157 11.22 4.89 9.02
C ILE A 157 11.66 6.10 8.19
N HIS A 158 12.09 5.90 6.96
CA HIS A 158 12.52 6.98 6.09
C HIS A 158 12.25 6.61 4.63
N LEU A 159 11.74 7.57 3.86
CA LEU A 159 11.50 7.40 2.43
C LEU A 159 11.87 8.70 1.72
N HIS A 160 12.75 8.60 0.73
CA HIS A 160 13.17 9.72 -0.09
C HIS A 160 13.06 9.40 -1.57
N ARG A 161 12.37 10.26 -2.32
CA ARG A 161 12.29 10.22 -3.78
C ARG A 161 13.06 11.39 -4.36
N PHE A 162 14.08 11.10 -5.16
CA PHE A 162 14.91 12.11 -5.82
C PHE A 162 14.18 12.77 -6.98
N LYS A 163 14.66 13.91 -7.47
CA LYS A 163 14.13 14.52 -8.71
C LYS A 163 14.64 13.76 -9.94
N LEU A 164 13.92 13.84 -11.06
CA LEU A 164 14.44 13.32 -12.33
C LEU A 164 15.73 14.05 -12.70
N GLY A 165 16.66 13.31 -13.30
CA GLY A 165 17.97 13.79 -13.70
C GLY A 165 18.98 13.91 -12.56
N THR A 166 18.61 13.61 -11.31
CA THR A 166 19.57 13.59 -10.19
C THR A 166 20.75 12.66 -10.52
N PRO A 167 22.01 13.13 -10.38
CA PRO A 167 23.18 12.29 -10.60
C PRO A 167 23.26 11.14 -9.58
N TYR A 168 23.69 9.96 -10.01
CA TYR A 168 23.84 8.80 -9.12
C TYR A 168 24.84 9.05 -7.99
N ALA A 169 25.90 9.83 -8.24
CA ALA A 169 26.82 10.28 -7.20
C ALA A 169 26.10 11.03 -6.06
N SER A 170 25.05 11.81 -6.36
CA SER A 170 24.25 12.48 -5.34
C SER A 170 23.37 11.50 -4.55
N VAL A 171 22.86 10.45 -5.19
CA VAL A 171 22.11 9.36 -4.53
C VAL A 171 23.03 8.58 -3.59
N ILE A 172 24.22 8.20 -4.07
CA ILE A 172 25.26 7.53 -3.27
C ILE A 172 25.65 8.41 -2.07
N GLY A 173 25.91 9.70 -2.28
CA GLY A 173 26.25 10.63 -1.21
C GLY A 173 25.13 10.81 -0.18
N TYR A 174 23.87 10.78 -0.61
CA TYR A 174 22.72 10.82 0.28
C TYR A 174 22.67 9.57 1.19
N ILE A 175 22.84 8.38 0.60
CA ILE A 175 22.86 7.11 1.35
C ILE A 175 24.03 7.09 2.31
N LYS A 176 25.22 7.53 1.89
CA LYS A 176 26.39 7.65 2.77
C LYS A 176 26.09 8.52 3.99
N ALA A 177 25.49 9.68 3.76
CA ALA A 177 25.12 10.59 4.82
C ALA A 177 24.04 10.00 5.77
N LEU A 178 23.11 9.19 5.27
CA LEU A 178 22.18 8.43 6.11
C LEU A 178 22.92 7.40 6.97
N THR A 179 23.79 6.60 6.36
CA THR A 179 24.53 5.55 7.07
C THR A 179 25.45 6.11 8.15
N ASP A 180 25.96 7.34 7.97
CA ASP A 180 26.80 8.01 8.97
C ASP A 180 26.02 8.52 10.18
N ARG A 181 24.69 8.67 10.04
CA ARG A 181 23.81 9.13 11.12
C ARG A 181 23.12 8.00 11.87
N TYR A 182 23.04 6.82 11.26
CA TYR A 182 22.37 5.65 11.82
C TYR A 182 23.39 4.71 12.44
N LEU A 183 23.17 4.34 13.70
CA LEU A 183 24.15 3.60 14.50
C LEU A 183 24.53 2.24 13.88
N THR A 184 23.59 1.56 13.24
CA THR A 184 23.82 0.23 12.63
C THR A 184 22.94 0.02 11.40
N VAL A 185 23.53 0.14 10.21
CA VAL A 185 22.92 -0.29 8.95
C VAL A 185 23.47 -1.66 8.58
N GLU A 186 22.64 -2.70 8.70
CA GLU A 186 23.04 -4.11 8.50
C GLU A 186 23.26 -4.44 7.02
N ALA A 187 22.43 -3.86 6.15
CA ALA A 187 22.51 -4.08 4.71
C ALA A 187 21.88 -2.92 3.93
N ILE A 188 22.43 -2.67 2.75
CA ILE A 188 21.90 -1.75 1.75
C ILE A 188 21.69 -2.56 0.48
N TYR A 189 20.43 -2.79 0.13
CA TYR A 189 20.05 -3.54 -1.06
C TYR A 189 19.76 -2.57 -2.21
N VAL A 190 20.50 -2.70 -3.29
CA VAL A 190 20.36 -1.87 -4.50
C VAL A 190 19.82 -2.74 -5.61
N ASP A 191 18.71 -2.32 -6.23
CA ASP A 191 18.25 -2.95 -7.46
C ASP A 191 19.31 -2.78 -8.55
N GLN A 192 19.95 -3.89 -8.92
CA GLN A 192 21.03 -3.91 -9.90
C GLN A 192 20.54 -4.24 -11.31
N THR A 193 19.22 -4.31 -11.55
CA THR A 193 18.67 -4.53 -12.88
C THR A 193 19.04 -3.39 -13.84
N GLY A 194 19.35 -3.74 -15.09
CA GLY A 194 19.70 -2.77 -16.13
C GLY A 194 20.95 -1.95 -15.80
N ILE A 195 20.77 -0.65 -15.55
CA ILE A 195 21.87 0.29 -15.26
C ILE A 195 22.30 0.29 -13.78
N GLY A 196 21.59 -0.45 -12.93
CA GLY A 196 21.86 -0.50 -11.49
C GLY A 196 23.18 -1.19 -11.12
N GLU A 197 23.66 -2.12 -11.94
CA GLU A 197 24.92 -2.86 -11.70
C GLU A 197 26.13 -1.92 -11.54
N TYR A 198 26.39 -1.05 -12.53
CA TYR A 198 27.50 -0.09 -12.48
C TYR A 198 27.42 0.86 -11.28
N VAL A 199 26.22 1.32 -10.95
CA VAL A 199 26.01 2.23 -9.81
C VAL A 199 26.21 1.50 -8.49
N THR A 200 25.83 0.22 -8.42
CA THR A 200 26.04 -0.63 -7.26
C THR A 200 27.53 -0.86 -7.04
N GLU A 201 28.29 -1.14 -8.11
CA GLU A 201 29.76 -1.26 -8.06
C GLU A 201 30.39 0.00 -7.46
N ASP A 202 30.07 1.18 -8.02
CA ASP A 202 30.53 2.47 -7.47
C ASP A 202 30.15 2.64 -5.99
N MET A 203 28.89 2.31 -5.64
CA MET A 203 28.37 2.48 -4.28
C MET A 203 29.10 1.60 -3.27
N THR A 204 29.51 0.37 -3.63
CA THR A 204 30.27 -0.52 -2.73
C THR A 204 31.61 0.05 -2.29
N THR A 205 32.20 0.95 -3.08
CA THR A 205 33.47 1.62 -2.74
C THR A 205 33.30 2.76 -1.72
N VAL A 206 32.09 3.32 -1.62
CA VAL A 206 31.79 4.50 -0.80
C VAL A 206 30.98 4.14 0.45
N VAL A 207 30.08 3.16 0.33
CA VAL A 207 29.11 2.79 1.36
C VAL A 207 29.25 1.30 1.69
N SER A 208 29.64 1.01 2.92
CA SER A 208 29.76 -0.35 3.43
C SER A 208 28.41 -1.05 3.49
N ASN A 209 28.43 -2.40 3.49
CA ASN A 209 27.24 -3.26 3.55
C ASN A 209 26.29 -3.13 2.34
N THR A 210 26.77 -2.54 1.24
CA THR A 210 26.05 -2.50 -0.05
C THR A 210 26.03 -3.87 -0.71
N ARG A 211 24.85 -4.27 -1.21
CA ARG A 211 24.57 -5.53 -1.88
C ARG A 211 23.66 -5.27 -3.07
N GLY A 212 24.08 -5.69 -4.25
CA GLY A 212 23.21 -5.70 -5.43
C GLY A 212 22.20 -6.84 -5.36
N VAL A 213 20.96 -6.57 -5.77
CA VAL A 213 19.89 -7.57 -5.87
C VAL A 213 19.26 -7.52 -7.25
N VAL A 214 19.04 -8.69 -7.86
CA VAL A 214 18.26 -8.81 -9.09
C VAL A 214 16.82 -9.10 -8.69
N LEU A 215 15.91 -8.18 -8.98
CA LEU A 215 14.48 -8.40 -8.79
C LEU A 215 13.92 -9.07 -10.04
N THR A 216 13.50 -10.32 -9.91
CA THR A 216 12.80 -11.05 -10.97
C THR A 216 11.32 -11.12 -10.64
N SER A 217 10.46 -10.73 -11.59
CA SER A 217 9.02 -10.93 -11.55
C SER A 217 8.64 -12.37 -11.86
#